data_AF-A0A351TPH2-F1
#
_entry.id   AF-A0A351TPH2-F1
#
_cell.length_a   1.000
_cell.length_b   1.000
_cell.length_c   1.000
_cell.angle_alpha   90.00
_cell.angle_beta   90.00
_cell.angle_gamma   90.00
#
_symmetry.space_group_name_H-M   'P 1'
#
loop_
_entity.id
_entity.type
_entity.pdbx_description
1 polymer ?
#
loop_
_entity_poly.entity_id
_entity_poly.type
_entity_poly.pdbx_seq_one_letter_code
_entity_poly.pdbx_strand_id
1 'polypeptide(L)' 'EEFFHTFNVLHSARKQIILSSDKPPKEIETLDERFRSRFEWG' A
#
# COMPACT_ATOMS: atom_id res chain seq x y z
N GLU A 1 6.73 -7.30 7.58
CA GLU A 1 7.54 -6.06 7.50
C GLU A 1 8.18 -5.83 6.13
N GLU A 2 8.54 -6.86 5.36
CA GLU A 2 9.26 -6.69 4.07
C GLU A 2 8.47 -5.92 2.99
N PHE A 3 7.15 -6.11 2.91
CA PHE A 3 6.30 -5.35 1.99
C PHE A 3 6.37 -3.84 2.25
N PHE A 4 6.34 -3.44 3.53
CA PHE A 4 6.41 -2.03 3.94
C PHE A 4 7.75 -1.41 3.59
N HIS A 5 8.84 -2.13 3.82
CA HIS A 5 10.18 -1.66 3.47
C HIS A 5 10.30 -1.45 1.96
N THR A 6 9.88 -2.44 1.18
CA THR A 6 9.91 -2.40 -0.29
C THR A 6 9.03 -1.28 -0.84
N PHE A 7 7.81 -1.15 -0.32
CA PHE A 7 6.88 -0.09 -0.70
C PHE A 7 7.48 1.29 -0.41
N ASN A 8 8.02 1.52 0.78
CA ASN A 8 8.58 2.81 1.16
C ASN A 8 9.81 3.19 0.32
N VAL A 9 10.67 2.22 0.00
CA VAL A 9 11.84 2.46 -0.87
C VAL A 9 11.39 2.88 -2.27
N LEU A 10 10.44 2.15 -2.87
CA LEU A 10 9.90 2.46 -4.20
C LEU A 10 9.12 3.78 -4.21
N HIS A 11 8.31 4.04 -3.19
CA HIS A 11 7.52 5.25 -3.04
C HIS A 11 8.41 6.48 -2.83
N SER A 12 9.44 6.38 -1.97
CA SER A 12 10.41 7.46 -1.75
C SER A 12 11.23 7.76 -3.00
N ALA A 13 11.48 6.74 -3.83
CA ALA A 13 12.09 6.88 -5.15
C ALA A 13 11.11 7.39 -6.24
N ARG A 14 9.88 7.77 -5.86
CA ARG A 14 8.77 8.20 -6.75
C ARG A 14 8.53 7.23 -7.92
N LYS A 15 8.70 5.93 -7.67
CA LYS A 15 8.38 4.90 -8.65
C LYS A 15 6.87 4.68 -8.66
N GLN A 16 6.31 4.42 -9.83
CA GLN A 16 4.91 4.04 -9.95
C GLN A 16 4.72 2.64 -9.35
N ILE A 17 3.75 2.51 -8.45
CA ILE A 17 3.39 1.26 -7.77
C ILE A 17 1.93 0.98 -8.10
N ILE A 18 1.66 -0.17 -8.70
CA ILE A 18 0.30 -0.65 -8.98
C ILE A 18 0.09 -1.90 -8.13
N LEU A 19 -0.99 -1.91 -7.36
CA LEU A 19 -1.38 -3.04 -6.51
C LEU A 19 -2.77 -3.50 -6.95
N SER A 20 -2.91 -4.80 -7.21
CA SER A 20 -4.20 -5.44 -7.43
C SER A 20 -4.46 -6.41 -6.29
N SER A 21 -5.67 -6.39 -5.74
CA SER A 21 -6.10 -7.35 -4.72
C SER A 21 -7.52 -7.79 -4.99
N ASP A 22 -7.80 -9.06 -4.71
CA ASP A 22 -9.14 -9.63 -4.75
C ASP A 22 -10.00 -9.16 -3.57
N LYS A 23 -9.40 -8.48 -2.59
CA LYS A 23 -10.07 -7.92 -1.41
C LYS A 23 -9.94 -6.40 -1.36
N PRO A 24 -10.97 -5.68 -0.88
CA PRO A 24 -10.89 -4.23 -0.73
C PRO A 24 -9.78 -3.85 0.27
N PRO A 25 -9.16 -2.66 0.14
CA PRO A 25 -8.07 -2.21 1.01
C PRO A 25 -8.36 -2.32 2.52
N LYS A 26 -9.64 -2.23 2.89
CA LYS A 26 -10.17 -2.30 4.26
C LYS A 26 -10.06 -3.69 4.90
N GLU A 27 -10.00 -4.74 4.08
CA GLU A 27 -9.92 -6.14 4.52
C GLU A 27 -8.49 -6.69 4.49
N ILE A 28 -7.53 -5.90 4.03
CA ILE A 28 -6.13 -6.30 4.03
C ILE A 28 -5.56 -5.96 5.41
N GLU A 29 -5.66 -6.88 6.36
CA GLU A 29 -5.18 -6.73 7.75
C GLU A 29 -3.66 -6.56 7.83
N THR A 30 -2.92 -7.01 6.82
CA THR A 30 -1.47 -6.80 6.70
C THR A 30 -1.09 -5.38 6.26
N LEU A 31 -2.09 -4.58 5.84
CA LEU A 31 -1.93 -3.19 5.43
C LEU A 31 -2.32 -2.25 6.58
N ASP A 32 -1.31 -1.53 7.06
CA ASP A 32 -1.41 -0.51 8.09
C ASP A 32 -2.47 0.56 7.72
N GLU A 33 -3.21 1.07 8.70
CA GLU A 33 -4.35 1.99 8.52
C GLU A 33 -4.00 3.22 7.68
N ARG A 34 -2.76 3.68 7.77
CA ARG A 34 -2.23 4.81 7.00
C ARG A 34 -2.29 4.58 5.49
N PHE A 35 -2.16 3.34 5.03
CA PHE A 35 -2.31 3.00 3.62
C PHE A 35 -3.77 2.87 3.21
N ARG A 36 -4.66 2.40 4.09
CA ARG A 36 -6.10 2.31 3.81
C ARG A 36 -6.67 3.70 3.49
N SER A 37 -6.33 4.69 4.31
CA SER A 37 -6.70 6.09 4.07
C SER A 37 -6.09 6.63 2.76
N ARG A 38 -4.87 6.24 2.40
CA ARG A 38 -4.23 6.68 1.15
C ARG A 38 -4.83 6.04 -0.10
N PHE A 39 -5.20 4.77 -0.06
CA PHE A 39 -5.87 4.07 -1.17
C PHE A 39 -7.34 4.48 -1.33
N GLU A 40 -8.00 4.97 -0.28
CA GLU A 40 -9.36 5.51 -0.36
C GLU A 40 -9.44 6.90 -1.01
N TRP A 41 -8.32 7.63 -1.14
CA TRP A 41 -8.28 8.97 -1.75
C TRP A 41 -7.78 8.95 -3.21
N GLY A 42 -7.56 7.76 -3.77
CA GLY A 42 -7.11 7.53 -5.15
C GLY A 42 -8.25 7.28 -6.14
#